data_AF-A0A3L6NRW3-F1
#
_entry.id   AF-A0A3L6NRW3-F1
#
_cell.length_a   1.000
_cell.length_b   1.000
_cell.length_c   1.000
_cell.angle_alpha   90.00
_cell.angle_beta   90.00
_cell.angle_gamma   90.00
#
_symmetry.space_group_name_H-M   'P 1'
#
loop_
_entity.id
_entity.type
_entity.pdbx_description
1 polymer ?
#
loop_
_entity_poly.entity_id
_entity_poly.type
_entity_poly.pdbx_seq_one_letter_code
_entity_poly.pdbx_strand_id
1 'polypeptide(L)'
;MSSSLFLSARGYETVIRSTHVSQNKRVYLEGTVFPLDALTFSPQLSYTPLDGSYIEVPPLCYTVLNGSFEDLHNHLANSEKTEQFQRDIDYGLFFANLLKDTMKIFILLEYGANPGRPLSSNGLHGAARRGQLNEISKYALNPKVSMDVQDETFATPVIYAMDLNSPHDWDTIEFLFIQGASPKVKVHNYTYAQIARQKGKSDLAQKLEAYKGWTGPLHKQSVIRVKQDKHSGLVWVKVLYECPRFPNEEGWNYTLDNPFSELDDDLLVKEATRVWERKRSRGRRNMRKGL
;
A
#
# COMPACT_ATOMS: atom_id res chain seq x y z
N MET A 1 -12.65 -67.82 -26.23
CA MET A 1 -11.41 -67.33 -25.60
C MET A 1 -10.98 -66.08 -26.36
N SER A 2 -11.66 -64.93 -26.30
CA SER A 2 -12.31 -64.14 -25.21
C SER A 2 -11.36 -62.99 -24.82
N SER A 3 -11.69 -61.70 -24.97
CA SER A 3 -12.89 -61.07 -25.52
C SER A 3 -12.56 -59.71 -26.15
N SER A 4 -13.41 -59.31 -27.10
CA SER A 4 -13.65 -57.94 -27.55
C SER A 4 -14.01 -57.01 -26.38
N LEU A 5 -13.93 -55.68 -26.51
CA LEU A 5 -15.06 -54.87 -26.99
C LEU A 5 -14.61 -53.48 -27.46
N PHE A 6 -14.89 -53.19 -28.72
CA PHE A 6 -15.29 -51.84 -29.12
C PHE A 6 -16.68 -51.57 -28.55
N LEU A 7 -16.86 -50.41 -27.92
CA LEU A 7 -18.14 -49.73 -27.83
C LEU A 7 -17.89 -48.24 -28.05
N SER A 8 -18.05 -47.85 -29.31
CA SER A 8 -18.27 -46.47 -29.72
C SER A 8 -19.61 -46.02 -29.14
N ALA A 9 -19.59 -45.01 -28.27
CA ALA A 9 -20.74 -44.16 -28.01
C ALA A 9 -20.29 -42.70 -28.11
N ARG A 10 -20.85 -42.02 -29.11
CA ARG A 10 -20.73 -40.58 -29.35
C ARG A 10 -21.00 -39.79 -28.07
N GLY A 11 -20.01 -39.00 -27.66
CA GLY A 11 -20.18 -37.89 -26.74
C GLY A 11 -19.07 -36.90 -27.09
N TYR A 12 -19.45 -35.70 -27.49
CA TYR A 12 -18.54 -34.62 -27.86
C TYR A 12 -17.44 -34.50 -26.81
N GLU A 13 -16.18 -34.79 -27.17
CA GLU A 13 -15.06 -34.16 -26.48
C GLU A 13 -15.18 -32.67 -26.81
N THR A 14 -15.90 -31.94 -25.97
CA THR A 14 -15.61 -30.52 -25.77
C THR A 14 -14.18 -30.46 -25.26
N VAL A 15 -13.25 -30.42 -26.21
CA VAL A 15 -11.96 -29.79 -25.99
C VAL A 15 -12.29 -28.34 -25.70
N ILE A 16 -12.51 -28.02 -24.42
CA ILE A 16 -12.44 -26.64 -23.96
C ILE A 16 -10.97 -26.29 -24.07
N ARG A 17 -10.55 -25.89 -25.27
CA ARG A 17 -9.34 -25.08 -25.44
C ARG A 17 -9.63 -23.81 -24.64
N SER A 18 -9.07 -23.71 -23.44
CA SER A 18 -8.96 -22.43 -22.77
C SER A 18 -8.26 -21.48 -23.75
N THR A 19 -9.00 -20.50 -24.26
CA THR A 19 -8.49 -19.49 -25.20
C THR A 19 -7.65 -18.42 -24.50
N HIS A 20 -7.39 -18.53 -23.20
CA HIS A 20 -6.41 -17.70 -22.52
C HIS A 20 -5.03 -18.36 -22.58
N VAL A 21 -4.36 -18.20 -23.72
CA VAL A 21 -2.89 -18.18 -23.71
C VAL A 21 -2.51 -17.08 -22.71
N SER A 22 -1.89 -17.46 -21.60
CA SER A 22 -1.33 -16.48 -20.66
C SER A 22 -0.35 -15.61 -21.42
N GLN A 23 -0.72 -14.35 -21.68
CA GLN A 23 0.16 -13.36 -22.31
C GLN A 23 1.12 -12.75 -21.27
N ASN A 24 1.38 -13.46 -20.17
CA ASN A 24 2.31 -13.02 -19.16
C ASN A 24 3.69 -12.80 -19.79
N LYS A 25 4.35 -11.75 -19.33
CA LYS A 25 5.69 -11.38 -19.77
C LYS A 25 6.65 -11.61 -18.63
N ARG A 26 7.78 -12.23 -18.95
CA ARG A 26 8.89 -12.39 -18.02
C ARG A 26 9.66 -11.08 -17.85
N VAL A 27 9.90 -10.69 -16.61
CA VAL A 27 10.73 -9.53 -16.25
C VAL A 27 11.80 -9.96 -15.24
N TYR A 28 12.99 -9.40 -15.36
CA TYR A 28 14.06 -9.53 -14.36
C TYR A 28 14.05 -8.30 -13.45
N LEU A 29 14.04 -8.52 -12.14
CA LEU A 29 14.19 -7.49 -11.12
C LEU A 29 15.38 -7.84 -10.22
N GLU A 30 16.14 -6.82 -9.84
CA GLU A 30 17.28 -6.99 -8.92
C GLU A 30 16.79 -7.36 -7.51
N GLY A 31 17.52 -8.26 -6.86
CA GLY A 31 17.22 -8.76 -5.53
C GLY A 31 16.02 -9.71 -5.46
N THR A 32 15.66 -10.04 -4.23
CA THR A 32 14.47 -10.86 -3.91
C THR A 32 13.23 -9.98 -3.91
N VAL A 33 12.34 -10.13 -4.90
CA VAL A 33 11.11 -9.31 -5.01
C VAL A 33 10.10 -9.68 -3.93
N PHE A 34 9.83 -10.97 -3.75
CA PHE A 34 8.93 -11.51 -2.72
C PHE A 34 9.75 -12.06 -1.56
N PRO A 35 9.72 -11.45 -0.36
CA PRO A 35 10.69 -11.74 0.71
C PRO A 35 10.73 -13.20 1.17
N LEU A 36 9.61 -13.93 1.04
CA LEU A 36 9.52 -15.32 1.45
C LEU A 36 10.18 -16.29 0.46
N ASP A 37 10.43 -15.89 -0.79
CA ASP A 37 11.15 -16.72 -1.76
C ASP A 37 12.60 -16.98 -1.32
N ALA A 38 13.16 -16.07 -0.53
CA ALA A 38 14.49 -16.22 0.06
C ALA A 38 14.48 -16.98 1.41
N LEU A 39 13.32 -17.42 1.90
CA LEU A 39 13.19 -18.13 3.17
C LEU A 39 12.80 -19.59 2.95
N THR A 40 13.46 -20.49 3.66
CA THR A 40 13.03 -21.89 3.77
C THR A 40 12.58 -22.14 5.20
N PHE A 41 11.36 -22.67 5.38
CA PHE A 41 10.74 -22.82 6.71
C PHE A 41 10.90 -24.22 7.32
N SER A 42 11.29 -25.22 6.51
CA SER A 42 11.43 -26.63 6.91
C SER A 42 12.70 -27.22 6.32
N PRO A 43 13.49 -28.01 7.09
CA PRO A 43 13.24 -28.46 8.47
C PRO A 43 13.53 -27.41 9.56
N GLN A 44 14.25 -26.33 9.24
CA GLN A 44 14.45 -25.16 10.09
C GLN A 44 14.35 -23.89 9.24
N LEU A 45 14.04 -22.76 9.89
CA LEU A 45 14.06 -21.45 9.24
C LEU A 45 15.48 -21.11 8.77
N SER A 46 15.66 -20.93 7.47
CA SER A 46 16.90 -20.46 6.86
C SER A 46 16.63 -19.35 5.86
N TYR A 47 17.65 -18.55 5.55
CA TYR A 47 17.56 -17.41 4.63
C TYR A 47 18.70 -17.45 3.62
N THR A 48 18.33 -17.40 2.34
CA THR A 48 19.23 -17.38 1.19
C THR A 48 18.74 -16.28 0.24
N PRO A 49 19.28 -15.05 0.34
CA PRO A 49 18.87 -13.96 -0.54
C PRO A 49 19.18 -14.29 -2.00
N LEU A 50 18.30 -13.86 -2.90
CA LEU A 50 18.51 -13.91 -4.34
C LEU A 50 19.10 -12.58 -4.82
N ASP A 51 20.11 -12.66 -5.69
CA ASP A 51 20.67 -11.49 -6.38
C ASP A 51 19.70 -10.88 -7.41
N GLY A 52 18.71 -11.68 -7.85
CA GLY A 52 17.67 -11.26 -8.77
C GLY A 52 16.52 -12.24 -8.85
N SER A 53 15.37 -11.75 -9.30
CA SER A 53 14.13 -12.52 -9.43
C SER A 53 13.61 -12.42 -10.86
N TYR A 54 13.32 -13.56 -11.49
CA TYR A 54 12.56 -13.63 -12.73
C TYR A 54 11.09 -13.85 -12.39
N ILE A 55 10.24 -12.89 -12.76
CA ILE A 55 8.81 -12.93 -12.46
C ILE A 55 8.00 -12.90 -13.76
N GLU A 56 6.92 -13.67 -13.79
CA GLU A 56 5.93 -13.62 -14.87
C GLU A 56 4.82 -12.65 -14.46
N VAL A 57 4.62 -11.58 -15.24
CA VAL A 57 3.64 -10.53 -14.92
C VAL A 57 2.60 -10.36 -16.02
N PRO A 58 1.35 -10.00 -15.69
CA PRO A 58 0.35 -9.62 -16.68
C PRO A 58 0.80 -8.45 -17.56
N PRO A 59 0.26 -8.28 -18.78
CA PRO A 59 0.64 -7.19 -19.67
C PRO A 59 0.57 -5.79 -19.05
N LEU A 60 -0.42 -5.53 -18.20
CA LEU A 60 -0.55 -4.24 -17.51
C LEU A 60 0.60 -4.00 -16.52
N CYS A 61 0.93 -5.00 -15.71
CA CYS A 61 2.06 -4.94 -14.79
C CYS A 61 3.40 -4.79 -15.54
N TYR A 62 3.54 -5.43 -16.71
CA TYR A 62 4.70 -5.21 -17.58
C TYR A 62 4.81 -3.75 -18.04
N THR A 63 3.68 -3.13 -18.41
CA THR A 63 3.64 -1.69 -18.74
C THR A 63 4.00 -0.82 -17.54
N VAL A 64 3.57 -1.18 -16.31
CA VAL A 64 4.01 -0.47 -15.10
C VAL A 64 5.53 -0.56 -14.94
N LEU A 65 6.11 -1.74 -15.13
CA LEU A 65 7.54 -1.97 -14.91
C LEU A 65 8.44 -1.33 -15.98
N ASN A 66 8.03 -1.39 -17.25
CA ASN A 66 8.90 -1.06 -18.39
C ASN A 66 8.37 0.06 -19.30
N GLY A 67 7.09 0.40 -19.20
CA GLY A 67 6.45 1.41 -20.04
C GLY A 67 6.58 2.82 -19.48
N SER A 68 6.30 3.80 -20.33
CA SER A 68 6.13 5.21 -19.93
C SER A 68 4.82 5.41 -19.15
N PHE A 69 4.65 6.60 -18.58
CA PHE A 69 3.38 7.00 -17.98
C PHE A 69 2.25 6.98 -19.03
N GLU A 70 2.53 7.45 -20.24
CA GLU A 70 1.60 7.50 -21.37
C GLU A 70 1.18 6.10 -21.81
N ASP A 71 2.13 5.15 -21.86
CA ASP A 71 1.83 3.76 -22.18
C ASP A 71 0.87 3.15 -21.16
N LEU A 72 1.11 3.38 -19.86
CA LEU A 72 0.24 2.89 -18.80
C LEU A 72 -1.15 3.53 -18.88
N HIS A 73 -1.21 4.85 -19.07
CA HIS A 73 -2.47 5.57 -19.22
C HIS A 73 -3.29 5.04 -20.40
N ASN A 74 -2.64 4.85 -21.56
CA ASN A 74 -3.30 4.30 -22.75
C ASN A 74 -3.74 2.84 -22.54
N HIS A 75 -2.94 2.03 -21.85
CA HIS A 75 -3.33 0.65 -21.51
C HIS A 75 -4.60 0.66 -20.65
N LEU A 76 -4.59 1.43 -19.57
CA LEU A 76 -5.72 1.56 -18.63
C LEU A 76 -7.01 2.06 -19.32
N ALA A 77 -6.89 3.07 -20.20
CA ALA A 77 -8.05 3.66 -20.88
C ALA A 77 -8.74 2.70 -21.88
N ASN A 78 -7.98 1.75 -22.44
CA ASN A 78 -8.47 0.83 -23.47
C ASN A 78 -8.83 -0.57 -22.92
N SER A 79 -8.60 -0.83 -21.63
CA SER A 79 -8.89 -2.13 -21.02
C SER A 79 -10.36 -2.30 -20.67
N GLU A 80 -10.87 -3.52 -20.89
CA GLU A 80 -12.17 -3.93 -20.38
C GLU A 80 -12.12 -4.10 -18.85
N LYS A 81 -13.09 -3.50 -18.16
CA LYS A 81 -13.18 -3.47 -16.68
C LYS A 81 -13.70 -4.80 -16.12
N THR A 82 -12.89 -5.84 -16.24
CA THR A 82 -13.14 -7.18 -15.70
C THR A 82 -12.60 -7.33 -14.27
N GLU A 83 -12.96 -8.41 -13.59
CA GLU A 83 -12.34 -8.77 -12.30
C GLU A 83 -10.82 -9.02 -12.44
N GLN A 84 -10.40 -9.59 -13.58
CA GLN A 84 -8.99 -9.79 -13.86
C GLN A 84 -8.26 -8.45 -14.06
N PHE A 85 -8.87 -7.50 -14.76
CA PHE A 85 -8.34 -6.15 -14.88
C PHE A 85 -8.14 -5.50 -13.50
N GLN A 86 -9.12 -5.66 -12.60
CA GLN A 86 -8.98 -5.14 -11.23
C GLN A 86 -7.81 -5.81 -10.48
N ARG A 87 -7.62 -7.13 -10.60
CA ARG A 87 -6.44 -7.82 -10.03
C ARG A 87 -5.14 -7.26 -10.60
N ASP A 88 -5.10 -7.03 -11.91
CA ASP A 88 -3.91 -6.55 -12.60
C ASP A 88 -3.54 -5.12 -12.20
N ILE A 89 -4.49 -4.20 -12.00
CA ILE A 89 -4.18 -2.84 -11.53
C ILE A 89 -3.75 -2.81 -10.06
N ASP A 90 -4.32 -3.68 -9.22
CA ASP A 90 -3.94 -3.79 -7.81
C ASP A 90 -2.52 -4.33 -7.65
N TYR A 91 -2.16 -5.32 -8.48
CA TYR A 91 -0.81 -5.85 -8.55
C TYR A 91 0.16 -4.87 -9.26
N GLY A 92 -0.32 -4.11 -10.24
CA GLY A 92 0.42 -3.00 -10.83
C GLY A 92 0.82 -1.96 -9.79
N LEU A 93 -0.05 -1.68 -8.81
CA LEU A 93 0.23 -0.73 -7.74
C LEU A 93 1.35 -1.20 -6.81
N PHE A 94 1.51 -2.52 -6.60
CA PHE A 94 2.69 -3.07 -5.93
C PHE A 94 3.98 -2.67 -6.64
N PHE A 95 4.06 -2.90 -7.96
CA PHE A 95 5.25 -2.58 -8.75
C PHE A 95 5.52 -1.08 -8.87
N ALA A 96 4.48 -0.25 -9.01
CA ALA A 96 4.63 1.19 -9.06
C ALA A 96 5.26 1.74 -7.75
N ASN A 97 4.82 1.21 -6.60
CA ASN A 97 5.44 1.51 -5.31
C ASN A 97 6.87 0.96 -5.22
N LEU A 98 7.11 -0.28 -5.66
CA LEU A 98 8.44 -0.88 -5.66
C LEU A 98 9.47 -0.02 -6.43
N LEU A 99 9.07 0.57 -7.56
CA LEU A 99 9.87 1.49 -8.37
C LEU A 99 9.92 2.93 -7.83
N LYS A 100 9.11 3.26 -6.81
CA LYS A 100 8.86 4.61 -6.30
C LYS A 100 8.38 5.59 -7.38
N ASP A 101 7.65 5.11 -8.39
CA ASP A 101 7.12 5.91 -9.49
C ASP A 101 5.80 6.58 -9.09
N THR A 102 5.90 7.79 -8.54
CA THR A 102 4.75 8.55 -8.02
C THR A 102 3.66 8.81 -9.05
N MET A 103 3.99 8.98 -10.32
CA MET A 103 3.01 9.22 -11.38
C MET A 103 2.22 7.95 -11.70
N LYS A 104 2.90 6.81 -11.77
CA LYS A 104 2.24 5.51 -11.96
C LYS A 104 1.40 5.10 -10.75
N ILE A 105 1.89 5.36 -9.53
CA ILE A 105 1.10 5.17 -8.30
C ILE A 105 -0.19 5.99 -8.37
N PHE A 106 -0.08 7.28 -8.69
CA PHE A 106 -1.22 8.19 -8.79
C PHE A 106 -2.27 7.69 -9.80
N ILE A 107 -1.87 7.37 -11.03
CA ILE A 107 -2.85 6.97 -12.05
C ILE A 107 -3.48 5.61 -11.76
N LEU A 108 -2.76 4.66 -11.16
CA LEU A 108 -3.34 3.38 -10.76
C LEU A 108 -4.41 3.57 -9.67
N LEU A 109 -4.15 4.44 -8.69
CA LEU A 109 -5.13 4.80 -7.66
C LEU A 109 -6.36 5.51 -8.24
N GLU A 110 -6.18 6.44 -9.20
CA GLU A 110 -7.29 7.08 -9.92
C GLU A 110 -8.16 6.08 -10.68
N TYR A 111 -7.56 5.01 -11.21
CA TYR A 111 -8.28 3.90 -11.84
C TYR A 111 -8.85 2.88 -10.85
N GLY A 112 -8.76 3.15 -9.54
CA GLY A 112 -9.40 2.37 -8.48
C GLY A 112 -8.57 1.20 -7.98
N ALA A 113 -7.25 1.23 -8.13
CA ALA A 113 -6.39 0.20 -7.56
C ALA A 113 -6.57 0.11 -6.02
N ASN A 114 -6.76 -1.10 -5.52
CA ASN A 114 -6.88 -1.37 -4.09
C ASN A 114 -5.47 -1.62 -3.49
N PRO A 115 -4.95 -0.70 -2.65
CA PRO A 115 -3.62 -0.84 -2.06
C PRO A 115 -3.53 -1.98 -1.03
N GLY A 116 -4.66 -2.53 -0.57
CA GLY A 116 -4.72 -3.58 0.45
C GLY A 116 -5.48 -4.83 0.01
N ARG A 117 -5.44 -5.19 -1.28
CA ARG A 117 -6.07 -6.44 -1.74
C ARG A 117 -5.47 -7.64 -0.98
N PRO A 118 -6.29 -8.46 -0.30
CA PRO A 118 -5.81 -9.65 0.38
C PRO A 118 -5.43 -10.75 -0.62
N LEU A 119 -4.51 -11.62 -0.21
CA LEU A 119 -3.99 -12.77 -0.99
C LEU A 119 -3.39 -12.35 -2.33
N SER A 120 -2.80 -11.15 -2.37
CA SER A 120 -2.07 -10.61 -3.51
C SER A 120 -1.03 -9.60 -3.01
N SER A 121 0.17 -9.68 -3.56
CA SER A 121 1.14 -8.57 -3.48
C SER A 121 0.47 -7.29 -3.97
N ASN A 122 0.47 -6.23 -3.15
CA ASN A 122 -0.37 -5.05 -3.33
C ASN A 122 0.39 -3.74 -3.03
N GLY A 123 -0.28 -2.60 -3.20
CA GLY A 123 0.34 -1.29 -2.97
C GLY A 123 1.01 -1.15 -1.60
N LEU A 124 0.39 -1.64 -0.53
CA LEU A 124 0.94 -1.56 0.83
C LEU A 124 2.21 -2.40 0.99
N HIS A 125 2.27 -3.60 0.41
CA HIS A 125 3.49 -4.42 0.35
C HIS A 125 4.63 -3.68 -0.36
N GLY A 126 4.35 -3.09 -1.53
CA GLY A 126 5.33 -2.36 -2.32
C GLY A 126 5.84 -1.11 -1.61
N ALA A 127 4.93 -0.35 -0.97
CA ALA A 127 5.27 0.84 -0.21
C ALA A 127 6.13 0.51 1.01
N ALA A 128 5.81 -0.56 1.73
CA ALA A 128 6.60 -1.05 2.85
C ALA A 128 8.01 -1.49 2.42
N ARG A 129 8.13 -2.20 1.30
CA ARG A 129 9.43 -2.63 0.75
C ARG A 129 10.38 -1.47 0.44
N ARG A 130 9.84 -0.28 0.18
CA ARG A 130 10.59 0.92 -0.20
C ARG A 130 10.59 2.02 0.87
N GLY A 131 10.04 1.75 2.05
CA GLY A 131 9.94 2.71 3.15
C GLY A 131 9.14 3.97 2.76
N GLN A 132 8.09 3.82 1.95
CA GLN A 132 7.26 4.94 1.47
C GLN A 132 6.16 5.28 2.48
N LEU A 133 6.57 5.88 3.59
CA LEU A 133 5.72 6.16 4.75
C LEU A 133 4.51 7.03 4.42
N ASN A 134 4.66 7.99 3.50
CA ASN A 134 3.56 8.77 2.93
C ASN A 134 2.48 7.87 2.29
N GLU A 135 2.88 6.91 1.47
CA GLU A 135 1.94 6.02 0.78
C GLU A 135 1.29 5.06 1.79
N ILE A 136 2.06 4.51 2.72
CA ILE A 136 1.55 3.71 3.84
C ILE A 136 0.49 4.49 4.63
N SER A 137 0.76 5.76 4.96
CA SER A 137 -0.16 6.62 5.69
C SER A 137 -1.46 6.87 4.90
N LYS A 138 -1.36 7.20 3.60
CA LYS A 138 -2.52 7.36 2.73
C LYS A 138 -3.36 6.10 2.64
N TYR A 139 -2.73 4.92 2.54
CA TYR A 139 -3.43 3.65 2.45
C TYR A 139 -4.12 3.29 3.77
N ALA A 140 -3.51 3.61 4.92
CA ALA A 140 -4.09 3.39 6.24
C ALA A 140 -5.37 4.22 6.50
N LEU A 141 -5.59 5.32 5.76
CA LEU A 141 -6.84 6.09 5.84
C LEU A 141 -8.03 5.36 5.24
N ASN A 142 -7.79 4.37 4.39
CA ASN A 142 -8.87 3.56 3.83
C ASN A 142 -9.23 2.45 4.83
N PRO A 143 -10.44 2.47 5.43
CA PRO A 143 -10.83 1.50 6.46
C PRO A 143 -10.92 0.05 5.95
N LYS A 144 -10.86 -0.16 4.62
CA LYS A 144 -10.83 -1.49 4.00
C LYS A 144 -9.42 -2.06 3.88
N VAL A 145 -8.38 -1.29 4.16
CA VAL A 145 -6.99 -1.72 4.09
C VAL A 145 -6.54 -2.17 5.47
N SER A 146 -6.31 -3.48 5.62
CA SER A 146 -5.68 -4.01 6.82
C SER A 146 -4.16 -3.81 6.75
N MET A 147 -3.56 -3.31 7.83
CA MET A 147 -2.10 -3.20 7.93
C MET A 147 -1.40 -4.55 8.10
N ASP A 148 -2.16 -5.57 8.49
CA ASP A 148 -1.74 -6.98 8.56
C ASP A 148 -2.16 -7.77 7.31
N VAL A 149 -2.48 -7.09 6.20
CA VAL A 149 -2.83 -7.77 4.95
C VAL A 149 -1.75 -8.77 4.57
N GLN A 150 -2.19 -9.95 4.12
CA GLN A 150 -1.31 -11.01 3.67
C GLN A 150 -1.35 -11.10 2.15
N ASP A 151 -0.19 -11.26 1.53
CA ASP A 151 -0.09 -11.67 0.13
C ASP A 151 -0.40 -13.19 -0.04
N GLU A 152 -0.31 -13.68 -1.26
CA GLU A 152 -0.55 -15.09 -1.61
C GLU A 152 0.40 -16.09 -0.93
N THR A 153 1.54 -15.60 -0.41
CA THR A 153 2.54 -16.38 0.33
C THR A 153 2.41 -16.23 1.84
N PHE A 154 1.40 -15.48 2.31
CA PHE A 154 1.22 -15.07 3.70
C PHE A 154 2.25 -14.06 4.23
N ALA A 155 3.05 -13.44 3.36
CA ALA A 155 3.89 -12.32 3.76
C ALA A 155 3.01 -11.09 4.05
N THR A 156 3.44 -10.30 5.02
CA THR A 156 2.77 -9.06 5.45
C THR A 156 3.65 -7.86 5.09
N PRO A 157 3.13 -6.63 5.08
CA PRO A 157 3.93 -5.42 4.83
C PRO A 157 5.16 -5.33 5.74
N VAL A 158 5.05 -5.79 7.00
CA VAL A 158 6.17 -5.85 7.94
C VAL A 158 7.31 -6.74 7.43
N ILE A 159 6.99 -7.89 6.82
CA ILE A 159 7.99 -8.79 6.21
C ILE A 159 8.71 -8.09 5.05
N TYR A 160 7.98 -7.35 4.20
CA TYR A 160 8.58 -6.59 3.11
C TYR A 160 9.50 -5.46 3.62
N ALA A 161 9.09 -4.76 4.68
CA ALA A 161 9.91 -3.72 5.29
C ALA A 161 11.21 -4.25 5.92
N MET A 162 11.28 -5.54 6.30
CA MET A 162 12.52 -6.15 6.79
C MET A 162 13.64 -6.21 5.76
N ASP A 163 13.39 -5.94 4.48
CA ASP A 163 14.43 -5.92 3.44
C ASP A 163 15.08 -4.55 3.24
N LEU A 164 14.59 -3.51 3.91
CA LEU A 164 15.24 -2.20 3.95
C LEU A 164 16.52 -2.26 4.78
N ASN A 165 17.51 -1.41 4.53
CA ASN A 165 18.67 -1.32 5.42
C ASN A 165 18.33 -0.56 6.70
N SER A 166 19.03 -0.85 7.79
CA SER A 166 18.97 -0.05 9.02
C SER A 166 19.37 1.41 8.72
N PRO A 167 18.70 2.41 9.31
CA PRO A 167 17.60 2.30 10.27
C PRO A 167 16.20 2.17 9.65
N HIS A 168 16.08 2.27 8.32
CA HIS A 168 14.82 2.39 7.60
C HIS A 168 13.89 1.17 7.74
N ASP A 169 14.45 -0.02 7.98
CA ASP A 169 13.65 -1.20 8.31
C ASP A 169 12.82 -0.98 9.58
N TRP A 170 13.47 -0.62 10.68
CA TRP A 170 12.79 -0.34 11.93
C TRP A 170 11.82 0.82 11.82
N ASP A 171 12.21 1.94 11.22
CA ASP A 171 11.35 3.12 11.12
C ASP A 171 10.06 2.80 10.35
N THR A 172 10.17 2.01 9.28
CA THR A 172 9.02 1.55 8.51
C THR A 172 8.16 0.56 9.27
N ILE A 173 8.76 -0.42 9.95
CA ILE A 173 8.02 -1.42 10.73
C ILE A 173 7.31 -0.79 11.93
N GLU A 174 7.99 0.08 12.66
CA GLU A 174 7.41 0.82 13.77
C GLU A 174 6.24 1.68 13.29
N PHE A 175 6.38 2.31 12.12
CA PHE A 175 5.27 3.05 11.53
C PHE A 175 4.10 2.15 11.16
N LEU A 176 4.33 0.99 10.54
CA LEU A 176 3.26 0.02 10.27
C LEU A 176 2.53 -0.39 11.56
N PHE A 177 3.26 -0.61 12.67
CA PHE A 177 2.66 -0.91 13.96
C PHE A 177 1.83 0.25 14.51
N ILE A 178 2.32 1.49 14.36
CA ILE A 178 1.54 2.69 14.69
C ILE A 178 0.26 2.69 13.85
N GLN A 179 0.32 2.41 12.55
CA GLN A 179 -0.88 2.35 11.69
C GLN A 179 -1.83 1.18 11.99
N GLY A 180 -1.49 0.31 12.93
CA GLY A 180 -2.36 -0.77 13.39
C GLY A 180 -1.93 -2.17 12.96
N ALA A 181 -0.76 -2.34 12.33
CA ALA A 181 -0.19 -3.66 12.13
C ALA A 181 0.12 -4.30 13.51
N SER A 182 -0.17 -5.59 13.65
CA SER A 182 0.04 -6.30 14.89
C SER A 182 1.48 -6.80 15.01
N PRO A 183 2.21 -6.43 16.09
CA PRO A 183 3.57 -6.93 16.31
C PRO A 183 3.61 -8.43 16.69
N LYS A 184 2.44 -9.05 16.88
CA LYS A 184 2.31 -10.44 17.34
C LYS A 184 2.01 -11.43 16.21
N VAL A 185 1.88 -10.95 14.97
CA VAL A 185 1.65 -11.81 13.81
C VAL A 185 2.78 -12.82 13.67
N LYS A 186 2.40 -14.05 13.30
CA LYS A 186 3.33 -15.11 12.95
C LYS A 186 3.19 -15.44 11.47
N VAL A 187 4.32 -15.55 10.78
CA VAL A 187 4.39 -15.99 9.39
C VAL A 187 5.01 -17.38 9.39
N HIS A 188 4.27 -18.38 8.91
CA HIS A 188 4.64 -19.79 9.01
C HIS A 188 5.06 -20.24 10.42
N ASN A 189 4.33 -19.79 11.45
CA ASN A 189 4.62 -20.01 12.89
C ASN A 189 5.86 -19.30 13.46
N TYR A 190 6.59 -18.52 12.66
CA TYR A 190 7.71 -17.72 13.13
C TYR A 190 7.28 -16.27 13.41
N THR A 191 7.79 -15.71 14.49
CA THR A 191 7.62 -14.30 14.82
C THR A 191 8.46 -13.42 13.91
N TYR A 192 8.10 -12.14 13.80
CA TYR A 192 8.91 -11.17 13.07
C TYR A 192 10.37 -11.11 13.56
N ALA A 193 10.61 -11.20 14.87
CA ALA A 193 11.95 -11.20 15.43
C ALA A 193 12.78 -12.43 15.02
N GLN A 194 12.17 -13.62 14.94
CA GLN A 194 12.85 -14.82 14.46
C GLN A 194 13.25 -14.70 12.99
N ILE A 195 12.37 -14.15 12.15
CA ILE A 195 12.66 -13.91 10.73
C ILE A 195 13.76 -12.87 10.56
N ALA A 196 13.71 -11.77 11.31
CA ALA A 196 14.76 -10.74 11.30
C ALA A 196 16.13 -11.30 11.67
N ARG A 197 16.23 -12.15 12.70
CA ARG A 197 17.49 -12.85 13.04
C ARG A 197 18.01 -13.69 11.90
N GLN A 198 17.13 -14.43 11.23
CA GLN A 198 17.56 -15.28 10.13
C GLN A 198 18.06 -14.47 8.93
N LYS A 199 17.53 -13.26 8.73
CA LYS A 199 18.05 -12.27 7.78
C LYS A 199 19.36 -11.60 8.22
N GLY A 200 19.94 -12.00 9.35
CA GLY A 200 21.16 -11.40 9.92
C GLY A 200 20.94 -10.07 10.64
N LYS A 201 19.69 -9.72 10.97
CA LYS A 201 19.31 -8.41 11.54
C LYS A 201 19.04 -8.48 13.03
N SER A 202 20.10 -8.76 13.80
CA SER A 202 20.02 -8.91 15.25
C SER A 202 19.45 -7.69 15.96
N ASP A 203 19.83 -6.47 15.55
CA ASP A 203 19.35 -5.23 16.17
C ASP A 203 17.85 -5.03 15.92
N LEU A 204 17.39 -5.29 14.69
CA LEU A 204 15.97 -5.23 14.35
C LEU A 204 15.16 -6.25 15.16
N ALA A 205 15.68 -7.47 15.29
CA ALA A 205 15.04 -8.52 16.08
C ALA A 205 14.86 -8.12 17.55
N GLN A 206 15.89 -7.50 18.17
CA GLN A 206 15.80 -7.00 19.54
C GLN A 206 14.74 -5.90 19.68
N LYS A 207 14.68 -4.96 18.74
CA LYS A 207 13.64 -3.91 18.74
C LYS A 207 12.23 -4.49 18.62
N LEU A 208 12.04 -5.49 17.75
CA LEU A 208 10.77 -6.21 17.57
C LEU A 208 10.31 -6.92 18.85
N GLU A 209 11.21 -7.54 19.60
CA GLU A 209 10.89 -8.20 20.88
C GLU A 209 10.61 -7.21 22.01
N ALA A 210 11.35 -6.10 22.02
CA ALA A 210 11.19 -5.06 23.01
C ALA A 210 9.94 -4.19 22.78
N TYR A 211 9.32 -4.25 21.60
CA TYR A 211 8.19 -3.42 21.24
C TYR A 211 6.94 -3.76 22.07
N LYS A 212 6.53 -2.83 22.92
CA LYS A 212 5.36 -2.99 23.81
C LYS A 212 4.07 -2.35 23.26
N GLY A 213 4.09 -1.91 22.01
CA GLY A 213 2.99 -1.15 21.40
C GLY A 213 3.12 0.36 21.62
N TRP A 214 2.61 1.11 20.66
CA TRP A 214 2.43 2.55 20.77
C TRP A 214 1.17 2.86 21.58
N THR A 215 1.28 3.80 22.52
CA THR A 215 0.17 4.22 23.41
C THR A 215 -0.30 5.66 23.16
N GLY A 216 0.20 6.30 22.10
CA GLY A 216 -0.20 7.66 21.71
C GLY A 216 -1.19 7.70 20.53
N PRO A 217 -1.68 8.87 20.13
CA PRO A 217 -2.43 9.03 18.90
C PRO A 217 -1.55 8.69 17.68
N LEU A 218 -2.12 8.03 16.66
CA LEU A 218 -1.39 7.59 15.45
C LEU A 218 -0.95 8.77 14.59
N HIS A 219 -1.78 9.81 14.56
CA HIS A 219 -1.50 11.09 13.91
C HIS A 219 -2.10 12.20 14.77
N LYS A 220 -1.36 13.28 14.92
CA LYS A 220 -1.90 14.55 15.37
C LYS A 220 -2.54 15.23 14.17
N GLN A 221 -3.84 15.46 14.26
CA GLN A 221 -4.56 16.22 13.26
C GLN A 221 -4.57 17.69 13.70
N SER A 222 -4.28 18.61 12.79
CA SER A 222 -4.29 20.05 13.07
C SER A 222 -4.88 20.81 11.90
N VAL A 223 -5.77 21.76 12.17
CA VAL A 223 -6.36 22.58 11.11
C VAL A 223 -5.38 23.66 10.66
N ILE A 224 -4.85 23.53 9.45
CA ILE A 224 -3.90 24.50 8.90
C ILE A 224 -4.60 25.60 8.09
N ARG A 225 -5.75 25.32 7.49
CA ARG A 225 -6.49 26.32 6.70
C ARG A 225 -7.97 26.03 6.69
N VAL A 226 -8.77 27.09 6.73
CA VAL A 226 -10.20 27.04 6.37
C VAL A 226 -10.47 28.04 5.24
N LYS A 227 -11.18 27.64 4.18
CA LYS A 227 -11.52 28.47 3.02
C LYS A 227 -12.96 28.20 2.59
N GLN A 228 -13.74 29.25 2.35
CA GLN A 228 -15.04 29.11 1.69
C GLN A 228 -14.89 29.25 0.19
N ASP A 229 -15.50 28.32 -0.53
CA ASP A 229 -15.66 28.43 -1.97
C ASP A 229 -16.69 29.50 -2.32
N LYS A 230 -16.37 30.34 -3.29
CA LYS A 230 -17.18 31.53 -3.61
C LYS A 230 -18.47 31.20 -4.37
N HIS A 231 -18.50 30.05 -5.06
CA HIS A 231 -19.60 29.70 -5.96
C HIS A 231 -20.59 28.76 -5.27
N SER A 232 -20.09 27.73 -4.59
CA SER A 232 -20.88 26.72 -3.87
C SER A 232 -21.23 27.16 -2.43
N GLY A 233 -20.51 28.13 -1.87
CA GLY A 233 -20.66 28.53 -0.47
C GLY A 233 -20.11 27.49 0.53
N LEU A 234 -19.62 26.34 0.06
CA LEU A 234 -19.05 25.27 0.88
C LEU A 234 -17.78 25.74 1.58
N VAL A 235 -17.60 25.30 2.81
CA VAL A 235 -16.39 25.57 3.61
C VAL A 235 -15.50 24.35 3.54
N TRP A 236 -14.28 24.53 3.05
CA TRP A 236 -13.22 23.53 2.99
C TRP A 236 -12.22 23.75 4.11
N VAL A 237 -11.79 22.66 4.71
CA VAL A 237 -10.80 22.61 5.78
C VAL A 237 -9.61 21.81 5.29
N LYS A 238 -8.46 22.46 5.26
CA LYS A 238 -7.18 21.79 5.07
C LYS A 238 -6.67 21.32 6.42
N VAL A 239 -6.63 20.01 6.60
CA VAL A 239 -6.13 19.33 7.81
C VAL A 239 -4.72 18.85 7.53
N LEU A 240 -3.80 19.11 8.45
CA LEU A 240 -2.47 18.54 8.48
C LEU A 240 -2.49 17.34 9.44
N TYR A 241 -1.95 16.23 8.97
CA TYR A 241 -1.74 15.03 9.77
C TYR A 241 -0.23 14.90 10.00
N GLU A 242 0.19 14.96 11.26
CA GLU A 242 1.58 14.84 11.69
C GLU A 242 1.75 13.56 12.50
N CYS A 243 2.82 12.79 12.29
CA CYS A 243 3.23 11.77 13.26
C CYS A 243 4.03 12.46 14.39
N PRO A 244 3.57 12.48 15.65
CA PRO A 244 4.24 13.23 16.72
C PRO A 244 5.69 12.81 16.99
N ARG A 245 6.07 11.59 16.58
CA ARG A 245 7.40 11.02 16.77
C ARG A 245 8.38 11.37 15.64
N PHE A 246 7.89 11.70 14.46
CA PHE A 246 8.70 12.06 13.29
C PHE A 246 8.27 13.43 12.73
N PRO A 247 8.32 14.51 13.55
CA PRO A 247 7.92 15.82 13.09
C PRO A 247 8.93 16.36 12.07
N ASN A 248 8.45 16.82 10.91
CA ASN A 248 9.20 17.58 9.91
C ASN A 248 10.24 16.82 9.06
N GLU A 249 10.25 15.49 9.06
CA GLU A 249 10.95 14.74 8.01
C GLU A 249 10.10 14.75 6.71
N GLU A 250 10.74 14.96 5.55
CA GLU A 250 10.08 15.01 4.23
C GLU A 250 9.40 13.67 3.91
N GLY A 251 8.16 13.50 4.37
CA GLY A 251 7.48 12.20 4.26
C GLY A 251 6.43 11.87 5.32
N TRP A 252 6.24 12.73 6.33
CA TRP A 252 5.36 12.42 7.47
C TRP A 252 4.20 13.39 7.66
N ASN A 253 4.23 14.48 6.92
CA ASN A 253 3.21 15.52 6.93
C ASN A 253 2.42 15.40 5.62
N TYR A 254 1.17 14.97 5.70
CA TYR A 254 0.27 15.06 4.56
C TYR A 254 -0.91 15.97 4.89
N THR A 255 -1.42 16.62 3.85
CA THR A 255 -2.54 17.54 3.99
C THR A 255 -3.71 17.07 3.15
N LEU A 256 -4.90 17.06 3.73
CA LEU A 256 -6.13 16.75 3.05
C LEU A 256 -7.07 17.95 3.10
N ASP A 257 -7.76 18.23 1.99
CA ASP A 257 -8.82 19.22 1.93
C ASP A 257 -10.17 18.50 2.09
N ASN A 258 -10.80 18.66 3.25
CA ASN A 258 -12.10 18.05 3.58
C ASN A 258 -13.20 19.12 3.60
N PRO A 259 -14.43 18.80 3.19
CA PRO A 259 -15.59 19.63 3.51
C PRO A 259 -15.71 19.76 5.03
N PHE A 260 -16.00 20.96 5.52
CA PHE A 260 -16.17 21.21 6.96
C PHE A 260 -17.25 20.30 7.57
N SER A 261 -18.30 19.99 6.80
CA SER A 261 -19.39 19.09 7.20
C SER A 261 -19.00 17.62 7.32
N GLU A 262 -17.84 17.23 6.80
CA GLU A 262 -17.35 15.85 6.79
C GLU A 262 -16.23 15.62 7.81
N LEU A 263 -15.92 16.61 8.65
CA LEU A 263 -15.02 16.43 9.79
C LEU A 263 -15.75 15.62 10.88
N ASP A 264 -15.22 14.43 11.17
CA ASP A 264 -15.74 13.49 12.18
C ASP A 264 -15.05 13.61 13.55
N ASP A 265 -14.05 14.48 13.67
CA ASP A 265 -13.31 14.75 14.92
C ASP A 265 -13.77 16.05 15.58
N ASP A 266 -14.33 15.95 16.79
CA ASP A 266 -14.84 17.08 17.59
C ASP A 266 -13.78 18.16 17.88
N LEU A 267 -12.52 17.77 18.07
CA LEU A 267 -11.41 18.70 18.30
C LEU A 267 -11.07 19.43 17.01
N LEU A 268 -11.05 18.75 15.87
CA LEU A 268 -10.88 19.39 14.57
C LEU A 268 -12.03 20.33 14.23
N VAL A 269 -13.27 19.95 14.51
CA VAL A 269 -14.43 20.82 14.30
C VAL A 269 -14.30 22.10 15.13
N LYS A 270 -13.93 21.99 16.41
CA LYS A 270 -13.68 23.14 17.29
C LYS A 270 -12.54 24.00 16.78
N GLU A 271 -11.43 23.39 16.36
CA GLU A 271 -10.28 24.11 15.84
C GLU A 271 -10.61 24.83 14.52
N ALA A 272 -11.27 24.15 13.59
CA ALA A 272 -11.70 24.70 12.31
C ALA A 272 -12.67 25.86 12.51
N THR A 273 -13.65 25.74 13.41
CA THR A 273 -14.56 26.83 13.80
C THR A 273 -13.77 28.03 14.30
N ARG A 274 -12.83 27.82 15.22
CA ARG A 274 -11.98 28.87 15.79
C ARG A 274 -11.10 29.56 14.74
N VAL A 275 -10.58 28.82 13.76
CA VAL A 275 -9.80 29.37 12.64
C VAL A 275 -10.71 30.17 11.69
N TRP A 276 -11.92 29.68 11.43
CA TRP A 276 -12.91 30.31 10.56
C TRP A 276 -13.40 31.66 11.11
N GLU A 277 -13.79 31.71 12.38
CA GLU A 277 -14.25 32.92 13.05
C GLU A 277 -13.17 34.00 13.13
N ARG A 278 -11.92 33.59 13.39
CA ARG A 278 -10.75 34.50 13.37
C ARG A 278 -10.59 35.16 11.99
N LYS A 279 -10.80 34.43 10.89
CA LYS A 279 -10.75 34.99 9.54
C LYS A 279 -11.90 35.96 9.26
N ARG A 280 -13.14 35.61 9.59
CA ARG A 280 -14.31 36.51 9.38
C ARG A 280 -14.17 37.81 10.19
N SER A 281 -13.66 37.72 11.42
CA SER A 281 -13.43 38.88 12.28
C SER A 281 -12.36 39.83 11.73
N ARG A 282 -11.28 39.29 11.15
CA ARG A 282 -10.25 40.10 10.46
C ARG A 282 -10.78 40.75 9.19
N GLY A 283 -11.58 40.03 8.39
CA GLY A 283 -12.23 40.59 7.19
C GLY A 283 -13.18 41.76 7.52
N ARG A 284 -13.96 41.64 8.60
CA ARG A 284 -14.88 42.71 9.06
C ARG A 284 -14.14 43.94 9.60
N ARG A 285 -12.98 43.77 10.27
CA ARG A 285 -12.17 44.90 10.74
C ARG A 285 -11.50 45.68 9.60
N ASN A 286 -11.07 45.00 8.54
CA ASN A 286 -10.44 45.67 7.40
C ASN A 286 -11.46 46.48 6.57
N MET A 287 -12.72 46.04 6.47
CA MET A 287 -13.78 46.83 5.83
C MET A 287 -14.19 48.08 6.63
N ARG A 288 -14.01 48.09 7.96
CA ARG A 288 -14.28 49.27 8.80
C ARG A 288 -13.15 50.30 8.84
N LYS A 289 -11.95 49.97 8.35
CA LYS A 289 -10.80 50.89 8.27
C LYS A 289 -10.63 51.53 6.89
N GLY A 290 -11.45 51.14 5.92
CA GLY A 290 -11.46 51.70 4.55
C GLY A 290 -12.70 52.54 4.24
N LEU A 291 -13.45 52.94 5.28
CA LEU A 291 -14.51 53.95 5.22
C LEU A 291 -13.99 55.23 5.87
#